data_AF-W1XRA1-F1
#
_entry.id   AF-W1XRA1-F1
#
_cell.length_a   1.000
_cell.length_b   1.000
_cell.length_c   1.000
_cell.angle_alpha   90.00
_cell.angle_beta   90.00
_cell.angle_gamma   90.00
#
_symmetry.space_group_name_H-M   'P 1'
#
loop_
_entity.id
_entity.type
_entity.pdbx_description
1 polymer ?
#
loop_
_entity_poly.entity_id
_entity_poly.type
_entity_poly.pdbx_seq_one_letter_code
_entity_poly.pdbx_strand_id
1 'polypeptide(L)' 'MSEQRVVVMGLGNLLWADEGFGVRVAERLYAHYHWPEDVEIVDGG' A
#
# COMPACT_ATOMS: atom_id res chain seq x y z
N MET A 1 14.27 9.37 -20.76
CA MET A 1 12.91 8.84 -20.62
C MET A 1 12.54 8.99 -19.16
N SER A 2 11.35 9.48 -18.81
CA SER A 2 10.95 9.50 -17.39
C SER A 2 10.79 8.06 -16.92
N GLU A 3 11.52 7.66 -15.89
CA GLU A 3 11.28 6.38 -15.21
C GLU A 3 9.84 6.36 -14.71
N GLN A 4 9.11 5.28 -15.00
CA GLN A 4 7.73 5.13 -14.55
C GLN A 4 7.74 4.79 -13.06
N ARG A 5 7.18 5.67 -12.23
CA ARG A 5 7.02 5.41 -10.79
C ARG A 5 5.63 4.86 -10.51
N VAL A 6 5.54 3.82 -9.69
CA VAL A 6 4.28 3.21 -9.26
C VAL A 6 4.09 3.42 -7.77
N VAL A 7 2.92 3.92 -7.38
CA VAL A 7 2.52 4.04 -5.98
C VAL A 7 1.29 3.18 -5.74
N VAL A 8 1.36 2.31 -4.74
CA VAL A 8 0.23 1.51 -4.27
C VAL A 8 -0.17 2.04 -2.91
N MET A 9 -1.33 2.69 -2.83
CA MET A 9 -1.85 3.28 -1.59
C MET A 9 -2.99 2.43 -1.04
N GLY A 10 -2.81 1.92 0.18
CA GLY A 10 -3.88 1.30 0.95
C GLY A 10 -4.73 2.36 1.62
N LEU A 11 -6.02 2.43 1.28
CA LEU A 11 -6.99 3.34 1.91
C LEU A 11 -8.02 2.54 2.71
N GLY A 12 -8.52 3.11 3.78
CA GLY A 12 -9.52 2.51 4.63
C GLY A 12 -9.84 3.30 5.88
N ASN A 13 -10.41 2.60 6.86
CA ASN A 13 -10.51 3.06 8.22
C ASN A 13 -10.45 1.85 9.14
N LEU A 14 -9.30 1.64 9.80
CA LEU A 14 -9.08 0.50 10.68
C LEU A 14 -10.08 0.43 11.86
N LEU A 15 -10.75 1.53 12.20
CA LEU A 15 -11.73 1.56 13.28
C LEU A 15 -13.13 1.09 12.84
N TRP A 16 -13.38 0.99 11.53
CA TRP A 16 -14.71 0.72 10.98
C TRP A 16 -14.73 -0.61 10.24
N ALA A 17 -15.03 -1.67 11.00
CA ALA A 17 -15.28 -3.03 10.50
C ALA A 17 -14.33 -3.47 9.38
N ASP A 18 -14.85 -3.66 8.16
CA ASP A 18 -14.14 -4.12 6.97
C ASP A 18 -13.61 -2.99 6.09
N GLU A 19 -13.88 -1.72 6.41
CA GLU A 19 -13.35 -0.57 5.66
C GLU A 19 -11.83 -0.45 5.80
N GLY A 20 -11.22 -1.03 6.84
CA GLY A 20 -9.76 -1.11 7.00
C GLY A 20 -9.05 -2.04 6.00
N PHE A 21 -9.77 -2.65 5.05
CA PHE A 21 -9.21 -3.64 4.13
C PHE A 21 -7.99 -3.13 3.35
N GLY A 22 -8.05 -1.93 2.78
CA GLY A 22 -6.94 -1.40 1.96
C GLY A 22 -5.67 -1.16 2.79
N VAL A 23 -5.80 -0.64 4.01
CA VAL A 23 -4.69 -0.50 4.97
C VAL A 23 -4.08 -1.87 5.30
N ARG A 24 -4.91 -2.88 5.60
CA ARG A 24 -4.44 -4.25 5.86
C ARG A 24 -3.71 -4.87 4.67
N VAL A 25 -4.13 -4.57 3.44
CA VAL A 25 -3.44 -5.01 2.23
C VAL A 25 -2.08 -4.32 2.11
N ALA A 26 -2.00 -3.00 2.30
CA ALA A 26 -0.71 -2.28 2.25
C ALA A 26 0.29 -2.80 3.30
N GLU A 27 -0.15 -2.98 4.55
CA GLU A 27 0.66 -3.60 5.62
C GLU A 27 1.20 -4.98 5.20
N ARG A 28 0.34 -5.83 4.64
CA ARG A 28 0.69 -7.17 4.16
C ARG A 28 1.68 -7.12 3.00
N LEU A 29 1.49 -6.22 2.04
CA LEU A 29 2.38 -6.06 0.89
C LEU A 29 3.77 -5.59 1.33
N TYR A 30 3.85 -4.68 2.30
CA TYR A 30 5.10 -4.20 2.85
C TYR A 30 5.84 -5.29 3.65
N ALA A 31 5.14 -6.04 4.50
CA ALA A 31 5.75 -7.00 5.41
C ALA A 31 6.23 -8.31 4.74
N HIS A 32 5.71 -8.65 3.57
CA HIS A 32 5.89 -10.00 2.99
C HIS A 32 6.50 -10.05 1.60
N TYR A 33 6.77 -8.91 0.97
CA TYR A 33 7.31 -8.84 -0.38
C TYR A 33 8.43 -7.82 -0.48
N HIS A 34 9.36 -8.07 -1.41
CA HIS A 34 10.35 -7.09 -1.84
C HIS A 34 9.87 -6.44 -3.12
N TRP A 35 10.08 -5.13 -3.22
CA TRP A 35 9.62 -4.32 -4.33
C TRP A 35 10.82 -3.71 -5.06
N PRO A 36 10.73 -3.55 -6.39
CA PRO A 36 11.66 -2.73 -7.15
C PRO A 36 11.72 -1.29 -6.62
N GLU A 37 12.83 -0.58 -6.89
CA GLU A 37 13.05 0.78 -6.36
C GLU A 37 12.03 1.82 -6.86
N ASP A 38 11.39 1.58 -8.00
CA ASP A 38 10.37 2.45 -8.61
C ASP A 38 8.94 2.18 -8.10
N VAL A 39 8.76 1.22 -7.17
CA VAL A 39 7.48 0.85 -6.57
C VAL A 39 7.46 1.19 -5.09
N GLU A 40 6.48 2.00 -4.68
CA GLU A 40 6.29 2.40 -3.29
C GLU A 40 4.93 1.94 -2.76
N ILE A 41 4.92 1.32 -1.58
CA ILE A 41 3.71 0.95 -0.84
C ILE A 41 3.47 2.02 0.24
N VAL A 42 2.29 2.62 0.25
CA VAL A 42 1.92 3.70 1.18
C VAL A 42 0.66 3.32 1.94
N ASP A 43 0.69 3.52 3.26
CA ASP A 43 -0.51 3.54 4.09
C ASP A 43 -1.15 4.94 4.02
N GLY A 44 -2.35 5.02 3.45
CA GLY A 44 -3.10 6.27 3.27
C GLY A 44 -4.13 6.55 4.37
N GLY A 45 -4.26 5.66 5.36
CA GLY A 45 -5.32 5.70 6.37
C GLY A 45 -6.55 4.94 5.94
#